data_AF-A0A969S8Q6-F1
#
_entry.id   AF-A0A969S8Q6-F1
#
_cell.length_a   1.000
_cell.length_b   1.000
_cell.length_c   1.000
_cell.angle_alpha   90.00
_cell.angle_beta   90.00
_cell.angle_gamma   90.00
#
_symmetry.space_group_name_H-M   'P 1'
#
loop_
_entity.id
_entity.type
_entity.pdbx_description
1 polymer ?
#
loop_
_entity_poly.entity_id
_entity_poly.type
_entity_poly.pdbx_seq_one_letter_code
_entity_poly.pdbx_strand_id
1 'polypeptide(L)'
;MPYQPRELLPLSLTACDISLVSLIPDADYIVAPSKLYGMLAAGRAIVAISSPNSYIDQLLTTHGCGINSPSKNPQNLANLIGELAKNPLKVKTMGEKARQLYQTKYKFKRALDEYENILFSDN
;
A
#
# COMPACT_ATOMS: atom_id res chain seq x y z
N MET A 1 11.72 18.38 4.35
CA MET A 1 10.57 19.33 4.30
C MET A 1 9.92 19.40 5.67
N PRO A 2 9.36 20.54 6.08
CA PRO A 2 8.57 20.65 7.31
C PRO A 2 7.25 19.87 7.18
N TYR A 3 6.58 19.63 8.30
CA TYR A 3 5.24 19.03 8.33
C TYR A 3 4.28 19.81 7.42
N GLN A 4 3.47 19.10 6.64
CA GLN A 4 2.53 19.71 5.69
C GLN A 4 1.11 19.64 6.25
N PRO A 5 0.27 20.68 6.02
CA PRO A 5 -1.15 20.64 6.32
C PRO A 5 -1.85 19.42 5.70
N ARG A 6 -2.88 18.91 6.39
CA ARG A 6 -3.57 17.68 6.00
C ARG A 6 -4.23 17.80 4.63
N GLU A 7 -4.70 19.00 4.29
CA GLU A 7 -5.39 19.35 3.05
C GLU A 7 -4.48 19.15 1.82
N LEU A 8 -3.16 19.22 2.02
CA LEU A 8 -2.17 19.02 0.97
C LEU A 8 -1.76 17.54 0.80
N LEU A 9 -2.23 16.64 1.68
CA LEU A 9 -1.90 15.21 1.58
C LEU A 9 -2.26 14.59 0.22
N PRO A 10 -3.39 14.92 -0.44
CA PRO A 10 -3.67 14.38 -1.77
C PRO A 10 -2.58 14.75 -2.79
N LEU A 11 -2.02 15.96 -2.71
CA LEU A 11 -0.94 16.40 -3.59
C LEU A 11 0.35 15.62 -3.27
N SER A 12 0.72 15.54 -2.00
CA SER A 12 1.94 14.84 -1.57
C SER A 12 1.91 13.34 -1.87
N LEU A 13 0.79 12.66 -1.56
CA LEU A 13 0.64 11.21 -1.77
C LEU A 13 0.55 10.83 -3.26
N THR A 14 0.14 11.77 -4.12
CA THR A 14 0.06 11.53 -5.57
C THR A 14 1.26 12.08 -6.33
N ALA A 15 2.24 12.70 -5.67
CA ALA A 15 3.41 13.28 -6.34
C ALA A 15 4.44 12.24 -6.80
N CYS A 16 4.38 11.00 -6.29
CA CYS A 16 5.33 9.94 -6.62
C CYS A 16 4.80 8.94 -7.65
N ASP A 17 5.70 8.22 -8.31
CA ASP A 17 5.36 7.07 -9.15
C ASP A 17 5.14 5.80 -8.31
N ILE A 18 5.97 5.62 -7.28
CA ILE A 18 5.91 4.51 -6.32
C ILE A 18 5.86 5.04 -4.89
N SER A 19 5.07 4.40 -4.04
CA SER A 19 5.02 4.63 -2.60
C SER A 19 5.80 3.54 -1.85
N LEU A 20 6.56 3.92 -0.83
CA LEU A 20 7.34 2.98 -0.01
C LEU A 20 6.70 2.83 1.37
N VAL A 21 6.54 1.59 1.81
CA VAL A 21 6.14 1.25 3.19
C VAL A 21 7.13 0.25 3.75
N SER A 22 7.70 0.56 4.91
CA SER A 22 8.67 -0.28 5.59
C SER A 22 8.13 -0.74 6.92
N LEU A 23 8.28 -2.03 7.21
CA LEU A 23 8.00 -2.62 8.51
C LEU A 23 9.31 -3.07 9.14
N ILE A 24 9.42 -2.88 10.46
CA ILE A 24 10.49 -3.50 11.24
C ILE A 24 10.24 -5.02 11.20
N PRO A 25 11.30 -5.86 11.11
CA PRO A 25 11.14 -7.31 11.22
C PRO A 25 10.25 -7.70 12.40
N ASP A 26 9.46 -8.75 12.22
CA ASP A 26 8.52 -9.32 13.20
C ASP A 26 7.28 -8.46 13.53
N ALA A 27 7.27 -7.17 13.20
CA ALA A 27 6.10 -6.30 13.38
C ALA A 27 4.99 -6.60 12.34
N ASP A 28 5.34 -7.25 11.24
CA ASP A 28 4.47 -7.59 10.13
C ASP A 28 3.44 -8.70 10.43
N TYR A 29 3.60 -9.42 11.55
CA TYR A 29 2.61 -10.38 12.06
C TYR A 29 1.54 -9.74 12.95
N ILE A 30 1.80 -8.54 13.50
CA ILE A 30 0.95 -7.93 14.53
C ILE A 30 0.42 -6.54 14.14
N VAL A 31 0.94 -5.93 13.07
CA VAL A 31 0.54 -4.57 12.67
C VAL A 31 -0.09 -4.57 11.28
N ALA A 32 -1.32 -4.04 11.18
CA ALA A 32 -1.87 -3.58 9.92
C ALA A 32 -1.26 -2.21 9.54
N PRO A 33 -0.59 -2.07 8.38
CA PRO A 33 0.13 -0.86 8.03
C PRO A 33 -0.85 0.28 7.68
N SER A 34 -1.16 1.16 8.64
CA SER A 34 -2.16 2.23 8.48
C SER A 34 -1.88 3.20 7.32
N LYS A 35 -0.61 3.35 6.91
CA LYS A 35 -0.20 4.20 5.78
C LYS A 35 -0.49 3.55 4.40
N LEU A 36 -0.67 2.23 4.35
CA LEU A 36 -0.95 1.47 3.12
C LEU A 36 -2.23 1.96 2.44
N TYR A 37 -3.29 2.19 3.21
CA TYR A 37 -4.60 2.54 2.64
C TYR A 37 -4.59 3.90 1.96
N GLY A 38 -3.81 4.86 2.47
CA GLY A 38 -3.59 6.15 1.80
C GLY A 38 -2.86 6.00 0.47
N MET A 39 -1.86 5.11 0.40
CA MET A 39 -1.12 4.80 -0.83
C MET A 39 -2.00 4.09 -1.87
N LEU A 40 -2.79 3.11 -1.44
CA LEU A 40 -3.79 2.43 -2.27
C LEU A 40 -4.82 3.44 -2.80
N ALA A 41 -5.33 4.32 -1.94
CA ALA A 41 -6.25 5.38 -2.33
C ALA A 41 -5.64 6.34 -3.35
N ALA A 42 -4.36 6.70 -3.19
CA ALA A 42 -3.64 7.55 -4.13
C ALA A 42 -3.38 6.89 -5.50
N GLY A 43 -3.67 5.59 -5.64
CA GLY A 43 -3.45 4.84 -6.88
C GLY A 43 -1.99 4.74 -7.27
N ARG A 44 -1.10 4.67 -6.27
CA ARG A 44 0.34 4.55 -6.48
C ARG A 44 0.77 3.11 -6.26
N ALA A 45 1.67 2.64 -7.12
CA ALA A 45 2.28 1.33 -6.96
C ALA A 45 3.05 1.30 -5.63
N ILE A 46 2.97 0.18 -4.92
CA ILE A 46 3.57 0.08 -3.59
C ILE A 46 4.83 -0.78 -3.63
N VAL A 47 5.92 -0.29 -3.06
CA VAL A 47 7.05 -1.11 -2.66
C VAL A 47 6.98 -1.31 -1.16
N ALA A 48 7.02 -2.56 -0.71
CA ALA A 48 7.10 -2.89 0.70
C ALA A 48 8.52 -3.30 1.08
N ILE A 49 8.90 -3.02 2.31
CA ILE A 49 10.02 -3.70 2.99
C ILE A 49 9.43 -4.48 4.15
N SER A 50 9.31 -5.79 3.99
CA SER A 50 8.76 -6.69 5.02
C SER A 50 9.29 -8.12 4.86
N SER A 51 8.94 -9.00 5.79
CA SER A 51 9.30 -10.40 5.68
C SER A 51 8.58 -11.06 4.50
N PRO A 52 9.23 -12.01 3.79
CA PRO A 52 8.55 -12.82 2.80
C PRO A 52 7.31 -13.50 3.37
N ASN A 53 6.25 -13.62 2.56
CA ASN A 53 4.96 -14.20 2.94
C ASN A 53 4.20 -13.46 4.06
N SER A 54 4.66 -12.29 4.48
CA SER A 54 3.90 -11.42 5.40
C SER A 54 2.57 -10.98 4.78
N TYR A 55 1.65 -10.48 5.61
CA TYR A 55 0.36 -9.96 5.15
C TYR A 55 0.49 -8.98 3.98
N ILE A 56 1.43 -8.04 4.08
CA ILE A 56 1.63 -7.02 3.05
C ILE A 56 2.22 -7.63 1.76
N ASP A 57 3.16 -8.56 1.86
CA ASP A 57 3.73 -9.24 0.69
C ASP A 57 2.66 -10.02 -0.08
N GLN A 58 1.82 -10.77 0.65
CA GLN A 58 0.69 -11.49 0.08
C GLN A 58 -0.32 -10.52 -0.54
N LEU A 59 -0.69 -9.44 0.15
CA LEU A 59 -1.63 -8.45 -0.36
C LEU A 59 -1.14 -7.85 -1.69
N LEU A 60 0.13 -7.43 -1.75
CA LEU A 60 0.73 -6.83 -2.94
C LEU A 60 0.79 -7.83 -4.09
N THR A 61 1.23 -9.05 -3.82
CA THR A 61 1.37 -10.12 -4.82
C THR A 61 0.00 -10.56 -5.36
N THR A 62 -0.95 -10.86 -4.48
CA THR A 62 -2.30 -11.33 -4.86
C THR A 62 -3.06 -10.31 -5.71
N HIS A 63 -2.95 -9.02 -5.39
CA HIS A 63 -3.68 -7.97 -6.12
C HIS A 63 -2.84 -7.32 -7.22
N GLY A 64 -1.56 -7.70 -7.34
CA GLY A 64 -0.62 -7.14 -8.32
C GLY A 64 -0.48 -5.62 -8.21
N CYS A 65 -0.60 -5.05 -7.01
CA CYS A 65 -0.59 -3.61 -6.77
C CYS A 65 0.77 -3.10 -6.23
N GLY A 66 1.77 -3.98 -6.16
CA GLY A 66 3.08 -3.65 -5.68
C GLY A 66 4.04 -4.84 -5.63
N ILE A 67 5.22 -4.63 -5.05
CA ILE A 67 6.28 -5.62 -4.91
C ILE A 67 6.90 -5.50 -3.51
N ASN A 68 7.16 -6.64 -2.85
CA ASN A 68 7.90 -6.67 -1.60
C ASN A 68 9.41 -6.83 -1.84
N SER A 69 10.22 -6.09 -1.08
CA SER A 69 11.66 -6.24 -0.96
C SER A 69 11.97 -6.80 0.42
N PRO A 70 12.71 -7.91 0.56
CA PRO A 70 13.05 -8.46 1.86
C PRO A 70 13.81 -7.44 2.74
N SER A 71 13.49 -7.44 4.03
CA SER A 71 14.20 -6.66 5.04
C SER A 71 15.70 -6.96 5.05
N LYS A 72 16.50 -5.96 5.46
CA LYS A 72 17.97 -6.05 5.58
C LYS A 72 18.72 -6.28 4.26
N ASN A 73 18.09 -6.04 3.10
CA ASN A 73 18.74 -6.11 1.78
C ASN A 73 18.57 -4.80 0.98
N PRO A 74 19.33 -3.73 1.31
CA PRO A 74 19.20 -2.44 0.63
C PRO A 74 19.58 -2.48 -0.85
N GLN A 75 20.49 -3.38 -1.26
CA GLN A 75 20.86 -3.54 -2.66
C GLN A 75 19.71 -4.09 -3.50
N ASN A 76 18.96 -5.06 -2.96
CA ASN A 76 17.76 -5.57 -3.63
C ASN A 76 16.71 -4.47 -3.82
N LEU A 77 16.47 -3.65 -2.79
CA LEU A 77 15.56 -2.51 -2.88
C LEU A 77 16.00 -1.51 -3.96
N ALA A 78 17.29 -1.16 -4.00
CA ALA A 78 17.82 -0.23 -5.00
C ALA A 78 17.67 -0.77 -6.43
N ASN A 79 17.98 -2.05 -6.64
CA ASN A 79 17.80 -2.72 -7.93
C ASN A 79 16.32 -2.72 -8.36
N LEU A 80 15.42 -3.08 -7.43
CA LEU A 80 13.97 -3.09 -7.66
C LEU A 80 13.46 -1.70 -8.09
N ILE A 81 13.85 -0.65 -7.37
CA ILE A 81 13.45 0.73 -7.73
C ILE A 81 14.00 1.10 -9.11
N GLY A 82 15.25 0.74 -9.42
CA GLY A 82 15.86 0.98 -10.73
C GLY A 82 15.15 0.24 -11.87
N GLU A 83 14.69 -1.00 -11.64
CA GLU A 83 13.87 -1.74 -12.60
C GLU A 83 12.50 -1.09 -12.81
N LEU A 84 11.84 -0.66 -11.73
CA LEU A 84 10.54 0.01 -11.83
C LEU A 84 10.64 1.35 -12.55
N ALA A 85 11.69 2.12 -12.30
CA ALA A 85 11.95 3.39 -13.00
C ALA A 85 12.11 3.19 -14.53
N LYS A 86 12.65 2.04 -14.96
CA LYS A 86 12.77 1.68 -16.39
C LYS A 86 11.46 1.15 -17.00
N ASN A 87 10.43 0.88 -16.19
CA ASN A 87 9.18 0.23 -16.62
C ASN A 87 7.94 1.05 -16.19
N PRO A 88 7.75 2.29 -16.68
CA PRO A 88 6.68 3.18 -16.23
C PRO A 88 5.27 2.60 -16.48
N LEU A 89 5.07 1.84 -17.56
CA LEU A 89 3.79 1.17 -17.82
C LEU A 89 3.44 0.15 -16.74
N LYS A 90 4.42 -0.66 -16.31
CA LYS A 90 4.25 -1.62 -15.22
C LYS A 90 3.87 -0.92 -13.91
N VAL A 91 4.56 0.18 -13.60
CA VAL A 91 4.27 1.02 -12.42
C VAL A 91 2.86 1.58 -12.48
N LYS A 92 2.45 2.12 -13.62
CA LYS A 92 1.09 2.65 -13.83
C LYS A 92 0.03 1.57 -13.61
N THR A 93 0.21 0.39 -14.20
CA THR A 93 -0.73 -0.74 -14.02
C THR A 93 -0.82 -1.19 -12.55
N MET A 94 0.29 -1.25 -11.82
CA MET A 94 0.27 -1.54 -10.39
C MET A 94 -0.50 -0.46 -9.60
N GLY A 95 -0.34 0.81 -9.95
CA GLY A 95 -1.08 1.93 -9.36
C GLY A 95 -2.58 1.88 -9.63
N GLU A 96 -3.00 1.53 -10.85
CA GLU A 96 -4.40 1.33 -11.21
C GLU A 96 -5.04 0.20 -10.39
N LYS A 97 -4.32 -0.93 -10.26
CA LYS A 97 -4.73 -2.05 -9.40
C LYS A 97 -4.80 -1.66 -7.92
N ALA A 98 -3.85 -0.85 -7.45
CA ALA A 98 -3.87 -0.30 -6.08
C ALA A 98 -5.15 0.51 -5.83
N ARG A 99 -5.53 1.39 -6.77
CA ARG A 99 -6.76 2.19 -6.68
C ARG A 99 -8.01 1.32 -6.71
N GLN A 100 -8.05 0.33 -7.59
CA GLN A 100 -9.17 -0.62 -7.69
C GLN A 100 -9.35 -1.41 -6.38
N LEU A 101 -8.25 -1.88 -5.79
CA LEU A 101 -8.25 -2.56 -4.50
C LEU A 101 -8.82 -1.66 -3.39
N TYR A 102 -8.37 -0.40 -3.32
CA TYR A 102 -8.92 0.56 -2.35
C TYR A 102 -10.43 0.73 -2.53
N GLN A 103 -10.88 0.92 -3.78
CA GLN A 103 -12.29 1.19 -4.07
C GLN A 103 -13.22 0.03 -3.72
N THR A 104 -12.74 -1.20 -3.80
CA THR A 104 -13.54 -2.42 -3.61
C THR A 104 -13.45 -2.98 -2.18
N LYS A 105 -12.30 -2.84 -1.51
CA LYS A 105 -12.06 -3.46 -0.19
C LYS A 105 -11.90 -2.49 0.97
N TYR A 106 -11.42 -1.26 0.75
CA TYR A 106 -10.93 -0.41 1.84
C TYR A 106 -11.61 0.97 1.91
N LYS A 107 -12.74 1.16 1.23
CA LYS A 107 -13.55 2.37 1.39
C LYS A 107 -14.14 2.42 2.80
N PHE A 108 -14.13 3.62 3.39
CA PHE A 108 -14.73 3.88 4.69
C PHE A 108 -16.20 3.42 4.77
N LYS A 109 -17.02 3.75 3.76
CA LYS A 109 -18.44 3.36 3.73
C LYS A 109 -18.63 1.85 3.86
N ARG A 110 -17.81 1.05 3.18
CA ARG A 110 -17.88 -0.42 3.28
C ARG A 110 -17.62 -0.88 4.71
N ALA A 111 -16.53 -0.38 5.32
CA ALA A 111 -16.20 -0.75 6.69
C ALA A 111 -17.32 -0.35 7.67
N LEU A 112 -17.86 0.86 7.51
CA LEU A 112 -18.99 1.33 8.32
C LEU A 112 -20.21 0.41 8.17
N ASP A 113 -20.56 0.02 6.95
CA ASP A 113 -21.70 -0.85 6.68
C ASP A 113 -21.51 -2.25 7.30
N GLU A 114 -20.29 -2.79 7.24
CA GLU A 114 -19.96 -4.05 7.91
C GLU A 114 -20.06 -3.93 9.44
N TYR A 115 -19.61 -2.81 10.03
CA TYR A 115 -19.76 -2.55 11.47
C TYR A 115 -21.22 -2.37 11.88
N GLU A 116 -22.00 -1.59 11.12
CA GLU A 116 -23.43 -1.38 11.37
C GLU A 116 -24.18 -2.72 11.34
N ASN A 117 -23.87 -3.57 10.36
CA ASN A 117 -24.44 -4.91 10.28
C ASN A 117 -24.09 -5.75 11.51
N ILE A 118 -22.83 -5.77 11.96
CA ILE A 118 -22.44 -6.58 13.13
C ILE A 118 -23.06 -6.06 14.44
N LEU A 119 -23.18 -4.75 14.60
CA LEU A 119 -23.61 -4.13 15.86
C LEU A 119 -25.12 -3.96 15.99
N PHE A 120 -25.82 -3.78 14.87
CA PHE A 120 -27.24 -3.42 14.85
C PHE A 120 -28.13 -4.35 14.02
N SER A 121 -27.56 -5.37 13.35
CA SER A 121 -28.43 -6.43 12.84
C SER A 121 -28.87 -7.28 14.02
N ASP A 122 -30.15 -7.20 14.36
CA ASP A 122 -30.79 -8.24 15.16
C ASP A 122 -30.63 -9.58 14.40
N ASN A 123 -30.19 -10.63 15.10
CA ASN A 123 -30.33 -12.00 14.61
C ASN A 123 -31.79 -12.32 14.31
#